data_AF-A0A8S3JKL4-F1
#
_entry.id   AF-A0A8S3JKL4-F1
#
_cell.length_a   1.000
_cell.length_b   1.000
_cell.length_c   1.000
_cell.angle_alpha   90.00
_cell.angle_beta   90.00
_cell.angle_gamma   90.00
#
_symmetry.space_group_name_H-M   'P 1'
#
loop_
_entity.id
_entity.type
_entity.pdbx_description
1 polymer ?
#
loop_
_entity_poly.entity_id
_entity_poly.type
_entity_poly.pdbx_seq_one_letter_code
_entity_poly.pdbx_strand_id
1 'polypeptide(L)'
;MPTGRRHEINVRLAIGSTLCGLGRSGVMKLLGALNLPLPVQENKFQEVQEYVLNFVDNAQEQSMTAAVEEAVLEADSARDLTVSGDGAWLTRGHSSLHGIATLCSSTTNPKILDATWCSKKCCKCQGAESLRHVNADLYSTFQSNHECQLNFSGASGTMEKEMVYEVFCQSLLKYNVRYVSYIGDGDA
;
A
#
# COMPACT_ATOMS: atom_id res chain seq x y z
N MET A 1 -18.38 10.13 1.96
CA MET A 1 -18.75 9.31 0.77
C MET A 1 -18.90 10.21 -0.45
N PRO A 2 -18.62 9.72 -1.66
CA PRO A 2 -18.75 10.53 -2.88
C PRO A 2 -20.19 11.03 -3.11
N THR A 3 -20.31 12.18 -3.76
CA THR A 3 -21.46 13.10 -3.71
C THR A 3 -22.72 12.71 -4.50
N GLY A 4 -22.79 11.50 -5.05
CA GLY A 4 -23.94 11.00 -5.83
C GLY A 4 -24.84 10.04 -5.06
N ARG A 5 -26.11 9.94 -5.46
CA ARG A 5 -27.07 8.94 -4.94
C ARG A 5 -26.60 7.53 -5.36
N ARG A 6 -25.82 6.87 -4.51
CA ARG A 6 -25.34 5.50 -4.73
C ARG A 6 -26.23 4.51 -3.97
N HIS A 7 -26.61 3.42 -4.61
CA HIS A 7 -27.25 2.31 -3.89
C HIS A 7 -26.21 1.67 -2.96
N GLU A 8 -26.53 1.62 -1.67
CA GLU A 8 -25.65 1.11 -0.62
C GLU A 8 -25.10 -0.28 -0.93
N ILE A 9 -25.94 -1.16 -1.49
CA ILE A 9 -25.56 -2.51 -1.89
C ILE A 9 -24.39 -2.54 -2.90
N ASN A 10 -24.36 -1.60 -3.85
CA ASN A 10 -23.29 -1.54 -4.85
C ASN A 10 -21.96 -1.10 -4.22
N VAL A 11 -22.02 -0.18 -3.26
CA VAL A 11 -20.85 0.27 -2.51
C VAL A 11 -20.33 -0.87 -1.65
N ARG A 12 -21.20 -1.53 -0.87
CA ARG A 12 -20.82 -2.68 -0.02
C ARG A 12 -20.24 -3.83 -0.84
N LEU A 13 -20.80 -4.12 -2.01
CA LEU A 13 -20.29 -5.14 -2.91
C LEU A 13 -18.88 -4.79 -3.41
N ALA A 14 -18.64 -3.54 -3.82
CA ALA A 14 -17.32 -3.09 -4.26
C ALA A 14 -16.29 -3.11 -3.12
N ILE A 15 -16.67 -2.70 -1.90
CA ILE A 15 -15.81 -2.79 -0.71
C ILE A 15 -15.48 -4.26 -0.41
N GLY A 16 -16.50 -5.10 -0.22
CA GLY A 16 -16.31 -6.50 0.17
C GLY A 16 -15.49 -7.27 -0.85
N SER A 17 -15.76 -7.07 -2.14
CA SER A 17 -14.97 -7.73 -3.20
C SER A 17 -13.53 -7.24 -3.31
N THR A 18 -13.25 -5.98 -2.97
CA THR A 18 -11.88 -5.47 -2.91
C THR A 18 -11.13 -6.11 -1.74
N LEU A 19 -11.73 -6.14 -0.56
CA LEU A 19 -11.14 -6.75 0.64
C LEU A 19 -10.94 -8.27 0.51
N CYS A 20 -11.80 -8.96 -0.24
CA CYS A 20 -11.67 -10.39 -0.52
C CYS A 20 -10.71 -10.71 -1.68
N GLY A 21 -10.08 -9.72 -2.31
CA GLY A 21 -9.17 -9.95 -3.45
C GLY A 21 -9.84 -10.41 -4.74
N LEU A 22 -11.17 -10.25 -4.86
CA LEU A 22 -11.92 -10.59 -6.09
C LEU A 22 -11.83 -9.46 -7.13
N GLY A 23 -11.93 -8.21 -6.67
CA GLY A 23 -12.10 -7.04 -7.51
C GLY A 23 -13.35 -7.10 -8.40
N ARG A 24 -13.49 -6.14 -9.32
CA ARG A 24 -14.67 -6.05 -10.20
C ARG A 24 -14.84 -7.28 -11.08
N SER A 25 -13.76 -7.78 -11.68
CA SER A 25 -13.81 -8.95 -12.58
C SER A 25 -14.20 -10.24 -11.83
N GLY A 26 -13.76 -10.41 -10.58
CA GLY A 26 -14.20 -11.52 -9.74
C GLY A 26 -15.69 -11.41 -9.40
N VAL A 27 -16.18 -10.21 -9.09
CA VAL A 27 -17.62 -9.96 -8.86
C VAL A 27 -18.44 -10.26 -10.11
N MET A 28 -17.99 -9.84 -11.29
CA MET A 28 -18.69 -10.14 -12.54
C MET A 28 -18.89 -11.65 -12.73
N LYS A 29 -17.87 -12.46 -12.46
CA LYS A 29 -17.95 -13.92 -12.54
C LYS A 29 -18.91 -14.49 -11.50
N LEU A 30 -18.81 -14.02 -10.25
CA LEU A 30 -19.68 -14.45 -9.16
C LEU A 30 -21.16 -14.16 -9.45
N LEU A 31 -21.49 -12.92 -9.80
CA LEU A 31 -22.87 -12.53 -10.11
C LEU A 31 -23.41 -13.25 -11.35
N GLY A 32 -22.56 -13.45 -12.37
CA GLY A 32 -22.91 -14.25 -13.54
C GLY A 32 -23.28 -15.69 -13.19
N ALA A 33 -22.51 -16.34 -12.32
CA ALA A 33 -22.80 -17.71 -11.85
C ALA A 33 -24.11 -17.80 -11.04
N LEU A 34 -24.49 -16.73 -10.34
CA LEU A 34 -25.73 -16.63 -9.58
C LEU A 34 -26.93 -16.15 -10.41
N ASN A 35 -26.76 -15.91 -11.71
CA ASN A 35 -27.76 -15.31 -12.59
C ASN A 35 -28.28 -13.94 -12.06
N LEU A 36 -27.37 -13.12 -11.53
CA LEU A 36 -27.62 -11.77 -11.03
C LEU A 36 -27.15 -10.70 -12.02
N PRO A 37 -27.69 -9.46 -11.95
CA PRO A 37 -27.22 -8.35 -12.77
C PRO A 37 -25.73 -8.07 -12.60
N LEU A 38 -25.10 -7.52 -13.64
CA LEU A 38 -23.69 -7.14 -13.60
C LEU A 38 -23.41 -6.08 -12.52
N PRO A 39 -22.20 -6.06 -11.95
CA PRO A 39 -21.81 -4.99 -11.04
C PRO A 39 -21.79 -3.65 -11.78
N VAL A 40 -21.72 -2.57 -10.99
CA VAL A 40 -21.60 -1.20 -11.51
C VAL A 40 -20.47 -1.06 -12.54
N GLN A 41 -20.59 -0.01 -13.35
CA GLN A 41 -19.57 0.38 -14.34
C GLN A 41 -18.19 0.53 -13.67
N GLU A 42 -17.14 0.28 -14.44
CA GLU A 42 -15.77 0.22 -13.93
C GLU A 42 -15.33 1.52 -13.25
N ASN A 43 -15.60 2.68 -13.85
CA ASN A 43 -15.37 3.98 -13.24
C ASN A 43 -16.04 4.12 -11.87
N LYS A 44 -17.30 3.70 -11.73
CA LYS A 44 -18.04 3.75 -10.45
C LYS A 44 -17.50 2.78 -9.41
N PHE A 45 -16.97 1.65 -9.86
CA PHE A 45 -16.28 0.70 -8.98
C PHE A 45 -14.97 1.29 -8.48
N GLN A 46 -14.16 1.87 -9.37
CA GLN A 46 -12.90 2.55 -9.04
C GLN A 46 -13.13 3.72 -8.09
N GLU A 47 -14.16 4.55 -8.30
CA GLU A 47 -14.53 5.64 -7.37
C GLU A 47 -14.87 5.12 -5.95
N VAL A 48 -15.27 3.85 -5.78
CA VAL A 48 -15.46 3.24 -4.45
C VAL A 48 -14.11 2.76 -3.89
N GLN A 49 -13.25 2.17 -4.72
CA GLN A 49 -11.92 1.73 -4.30
C GLN A 49 -11.06 2.91 -3.83
N GLU A 50 -11.07 4.02 -4.56
CA GLU A 50 -10.38 5.26 -4.17
C GLU A 50 -10.93 5.81 -2.84
N TYR A 51 -12.25 5.75 -2.65
CA TYR A 51 -12.85 6.16 -1.39
C TYR A 51 -12.38 5.27 -0.21
N VAL A 52 -12.30 3.96 -0.42
CA VAL A 52 -11.80 3.03 0.61
C VAL A 52 -10.33 3.27 0.88
N LEU A 53 -9.51 3.43 -0.16
CA LEU A 53 -8.08 3.71 -0.04
C LEU A 53 -7.85 4.96 0.80
N ASN A 54 -8.47 6.08 0.43
CA ASN A 54 -8.37 7.33 1.20
C ASN A 54 -8.80 7.16 2.65
N PHE A 55 -9.86 6.39 2.93
CA PHE A 55 -10.29 6.13 4.30
C PHE A 55 -9.26 5.32 5.09
N VAL A 56 -8.72 4.25 4.49
CA VAL A 56 -7.71 3.38 5.11
C VAL A 56 -6.41 4.15 5.34
N ASP A 57 -5.96 4.96 4.39
CA ASP A 57 -4.74 5.76 4.50
C ASP A 57 -4.84 6.77 5.66
N ASN A 58 -5.96 7.49 5.77
CA ASN A 58 -6.18 8.41 6.88
C ASN A 58 -6.25 7.69 8.24
N ALA A 59 -6.91 6.52 8.30
CA ALA A 59 -6.99 5.73 9.53
C ALA A 59 -5.62 5.18 9.92
N GLN A 60 -4.82 4.74 8.94
CA GLN A 60 -3.45 4.28 9.13
C GLN A 60 -2.58 5.41 9.69
N GLU A 61 -2.60 6.60 9.08
CA GLU A 61 -1.80 7.75 9.51
C GLU A 61 -2.11 8.13 10.98
N GLN A 62 -3.40 8.22 11.32
CA GLN A 62 -3.83 8.53 12.69
C GLN A 62 -3.41 7.44 13.68
N SER A 63 -3.60 6.18 13.32
CA SER A 63 -3.24 5.03 14.17
C SER A 63 -1.74 4.95 14.41
N MET A 64 -0.92 5.11 13.37
CA MET A 64 0.54 5.03 13.46
C MET A 64 1.12 6.22 14.22
N THR A 65 0.60 7.43 14.01
CA THR A 65 1.02 8.62 14.75
C THR A 65 0.77 8.45 16.26
N ALA A 66 -0.41 7.93 16.63
CA ALA A 66 -0.72 7.61 18.02
C ALA A 66 0.21 6.53 18.58
N ALA A 67 0.46 5.46 17.82
CA ALA A 67 1.35 4.38 18.22
C ALA A 67 2.80 4.86 18.45
N VAL A 68 3.30 5.80 17.64
CA VAL A 68 4.63 6.38 17.83
C VAL A 68 4.72 7.18 19.12
N GLU A 69 3.76 8.06 19.40
CA GLU A 69 3.77 8.84 20.65
C GLU A 69 3.60 7.94 21.88
N GLU A 70 2.81 6.87 21.79
CA GLU A 70 2.75 5.85 22.85
C GLU A 70 4.11 5.16 23.07
N ALA A 71 4.82 4.79 21.99
CA ALA A 71 6.15 4.20 22.09
C ALA A 71 7.18 5.16 22.71
N VAL A 72 7.06 6.47 22.41
CA VAL A 72 7.89 7.52 23.05
C VAL A 72 7.59 7.60 24.56
N LEU A 73 6.33 7.53 24.96
CA LEU A 73 5.95 7.53 26.38
C LEU A 73 6.47 6.30 27.12
N GLU A 74 6.38 5.11 26.50
CA GLU A 74 6.92 3.86 27.06
C GLU A 74 8.46 3.87 27.15
N ALA A 75 9.13 4.68 26.32
CA ALA A 75 10.58 4.89 26.32
C ALA A 75 11.02 6.06 27.22
N ASP A 76 10.28 6.39 28.27
CA ASP A 76 10.56 7.52 29.18
C ASP A 76 10.75 8.87 28.44
N SER A 77 9.91 9.11 27.42
CA SER A 77 9.98 10.27 26.53
C SER A 77 11.21 10.35 25.63
N ALA A 78 12.00 9.27 25.52
CA ALA A 78 13.05 9.17 24.52
C ALA A 78 12.45 9.11 23.11
N ARG A 79 13.01 9.91 22.20
CA ARG A 79 12.62 9.90 20.77
C ARG A 79 13.54 9.04 19.91
N ASP A 80 14.45 8.32 20.54
CA ASP A 80 15.27 7.27 19.91
C ASP A 80 14.62 5.92 20.25
N LEU A 81 14.03 5.28 19.26
CA LEU A 81 13.22 4.07 19.44
C LEU A 81 13.92 2.83 18.88
N THR A 82 13.78 1.72 19.59
CA THR A 82 14.11 0.38 19.07
C THR A 82 12.87 -0.20 18.43
N VAL A 83 13.01 -0.69 17.21
CA VAL A 83 11.91 -1.23 16.41
C VAL A 83 12.22 -2.66 15.99
N SER A 84 11.18 -3.46 15.89
CA SER A 84 11.21 -4.74 15.18
C SER A 84 10.52 -4.55 13.84
N GLY A 85 10.87 -5.34 12.82
CA GLY A 85 10.16 -5.23 11.55
C GLY A 85 10.24 -6.49 10.72
N ASP A 86 9.28 -6.61 9.82
CA ASP A 86 9.10 -7.78 8.96
C ASP A 86 8.57 -7.34 7.59
N GLY A 87 8.94 -8.10 6.56
CA GLY A 87 8.54 -7.93 5.17
C GLY A 87 7.49 -8.96 4.74
N ALA A 88 6.59 -8.55 3.86
CA ALA A 88 5.69 -9.47 3.18
C ALA A 88 5.69 -9.24 1.67
N TRP A 89 5.55 -10.33 0.92
CA TRP A 89 5.54 -10.32 -0.54
C TRP A 89 4.21 -10.82 -1.08
N LEU A 90 3.78 -10.25 -2.19
CA LEU A 90 2.52 -10.64 -2.83
C LEU A 90 2.53 -12.10 -3.33
N THR A 91 3.71 -12.62 -3.68
CA THR A 91 3.89 -13.98 -4.19
C THR A 91 5.04 -14.67 -3.46
N ARG A 92 4.95 -16.00 -3.29
CA ARG A 92 6.03 -16.80 -2.70
C ARG A 92 7.26 -16.85 -3.61
N GLY A 93 8.45 -16.87 -3.00
CA GLY A 93 9.74 -16.97 -3.67
C GLY A 93 10.38 -15.61 -3.99
N HIS A 94 11.67 -15.64 -4.36
CA HIS A 94 12.49 -14.43 -4.56
C HIS A 94 12.22 -13.69 -5.89
N SER A 95 11.02 -13.81 -6.45
CA SER A 95 10.61 -13.20 -7.72
C SER A 95 9.39 -12.28 -7.59
N SER A 96 8.96 -11.97 -6.36
CA SER A 96 7.83 -11.06 -6.17
C SER A 96 8.13 -9.68 -6.75
N LEU A 97 7.13 -9.09 -7.40
CA LEU A 97 7.22 -7.74 -7.96
C LEU A 97 6.79 -6.67 -6.97
N HIS A 98 6.11 -7.04 -5.89
CA HIS A 98 5.61 -6.14 -4.86
C HIS A 98 6.03 -6.66 -3.49
N GLY A 99 6.40 -5.74 -2.61
CA GLY A 99 6.69 -6.01 -1.21
C GLY A 99 6.09 -4.93 -0.33
N ILE A 100 5.81 -5.28 0.92
CA ILE A 100 5.46 -4.37 2.00
C ILE A 100 6.41 -4.66 3.16
N ALA A 101 6.83 -3.63 3.89
CA ALA A 101 7.50 -3.78 5.18
C ALA A 101 6.73 -3.01 6.24
N THR A 102 6.70 -3.56 7.44
CA THR A 102 6.12 -2.89 8.61
C THR A 102 7.13 -2.87 9.75
N LEU A 103 7.18 -1.75 10.47
CA LEU A 103 7.94 -1.62 11.70
C LEU A 103 6.99 -1.55 12.88
N CYS A 104 7.32 -2.25 13.96
CA CYS A 104 6.60 -2.23 15.22
C CYS A 104 7.51 -1.81 16.38
N SER A 105 6.90 -1.26 17.42
CA SER A 105 7.60 -0.92 18.66
C SER A 105 8.13 -2.19 19.32
N SER A 106 9.38 -2.14 19.82
CA SER A 106 9.95 -3.24 20.62
C SER A 106 9.53 -3.12 22.09
N THR A 107 8.23 -3.06 22.35
CA THR A 107 7.67 -2.88 23.70
C THR A 107 6.83 -4.09 24.13
N THR A 108 6.32 -4.10 25.36
CA THR A 108 5.52 -5.24 25.89
C THR A 108 4.17 -5.39 25.19
N ASN A 109 3.64 -4.31 24.61
CA ASN A 109 2.44 -4.30 23.81
C ASN A 109 2.74 -3.69 22.43
N PRO A 110 3.41 -4.44 21.54
CA PRO A 110 3.96 -3.90 20.30
C PRO A 110 2.86 -3.38 19.38
N LYS A 111 3.06 -2.18 18.85
CA LYS A 111 2.18 -1.54 17.86
C LYS A 111 2.94 -1.23 16.58
N ILE A 112 2.23 -1.23 15.46
CA ILE A 112 2.81 -0.82 14.17
C ILE A 112 3.07 0.70 14.22
N LEU A 113 4.33 1.07 14.03
CA LEU A 113 4.79 2.46 14.03
C LEU A 113 4.85 3.04 12.63
N ASP A 114 5.23 2.24 11.64
CA ASP A 114 5.31 2.68 10.26
C ASP A 114 5.18 1.49 9.30
N ALA A 115 4.81 1.78 8.06
CA ALA A 115 4.74 0.83 6.97
C ALA A 115 5.10 1.51 5.65
N THR A 116 5.80 0.78 4.79
CA THR A 116 6.06 1.21 3.41
C THR A 116 5.89 0.03 2.46
N TRP A 117 5.77 0.33 1.17
CA TRP A 117 5.65 -0.67 0.13
C TRP A 117 6.59 -0.35 -1.03
N CYS A 118 7.03 -1.40 -1.71
CA CYS A 118 7.84 -1.28 -2.90
C CYS A 118 7.23 -2.07 -4.06
N SER A 119 7.52 -1.60 -5.27
CA SER A 119 7.11 -2.25 -6.50
C SER A 119 8.17 -2.11 -7.58
N LYS A 120 8.42 -3.23 -8.25
CA LYS A 120 9.24 -3.35 -9.47
C LYS A 120 8.47 -3.05 -10.74
N LYS A 121 7.20 -2.65 -10.60
CA LYS A 121 6.29 -2.49 -11.73
C LYS A 121 5.27 -1.38 -11.49
N CYS A 122 4.98 -0.63 -12.54
CA CYS A 122 3.78 0.19 -12.61
C CYS A 122 2.86 -0.36 -13.70
N CYS A 123 1.61 -0.70 -13.34
CA CYS A 123 0.62 -1.19 -14.30
C CYS A 123 0.26 -0.14 -15.36
N LYS A 124 0.22 1.15 -14.96
CA LYS A 124 -0.03 2.26 -15.89
C LYS A 124 1.10 2.37 -16.93
N CYS A 125 2.36 2.32 -16.49
CA CYS A 125 3.52 2.26 -17.39
C CYS A 125 3.43 1.09 -18.37
N GLN A 126 3.13 -0.12 -17.88
CA GLN A 126 3.04 -1.30 -18.73
C GLN A 126 1.97 -1.15 -19.82
N GLY A 127 0.80 -0.61 -19.47
CA GLY A 127 -0.27 -0.35 -20.45
C GLY A 127 0.12 0.73 -21.48
N ALA A 128 0.79 1.78 -21.03
CA ALA A 128 1.24 2.88 -21.87
C ALA A 128 2.40 2.50 -22.80
N GLU A 129 3.11 1.38 -22.59
CA GLU A 129 4.26 1.00 -23.42
C GLU A 129 3.88 0.85 -24.91
N SER A 130 2.65 0.43 -25.20
CA SER A 130 2.11 0.38 -26.57
C SER A 130 2.09 1.75 -27.26
N LEU A 131 1.92 2.85 -26.51
CA LEU A 131 1.91 4.21 -27.03
C LEU A 131 3.30 4.66 -27.50
N ARG A 132 4.37 4.06 -26.97
CA ARG A 132 5.75 4.44 -27.30
C ARG A 132 6.04 4.42 -28.79
N HIS A 133 5.47 3.45 -29.51
CA HIS A 133 5.66 3.28 -30.95
C HIS A 133 4.54 3.90 -31.80
N VAL A 134 3.36 4.12 -31.22
CA VAL A 134 2.18 4.64 -31.94
C VAL A 134 2.14 6.17 -31.89
N ASN A 135 2.45 6.76 -30.74
CA ASN A 135 2.42 8.20 -30.51
C ASN A 135 3.42 8.56 -29.40
N ALA A 136 4.65 8.85 -29.81
CA ALA A 136 5.76 9.14 -28.90
C ALA A 136 5.52 10.40 -28.04
N ASP A 137 4.86 11.43 -28.59
CA ASP A 137 4.55 12.66 -27.86
C ASP A 137 3.55 12.41 -26.73
N LEU A 138 2.51 11.60 -27.01
CA LEU A 138 1.54 11.19 -26.01
C LEU A 138 2.19 10.30 -24.93
N TYR A 139 3.09 9.40 -25.32
CA TYR A 139 3.84 8.57 -24.38
C TYR A 139 4.74 9.41 -23.47
N SER A 140 5.46 10.39 -24.01
CA SER A 140 6.27 11.33 -23.22
C SER A 140 5.39 12.14 -22.26
N THR A 141 4.25 12.62 -22.73
CA THR A 141 3.28 13.35 -21.89
C THR A 141 2.75 12.48 -20.76
N PHE A 142 2.42 11.21 -21.03
CA PHE A 142 2.01 10.26 -20.00
C PHE A 142 3.14 10.03 -18.98
N GLN A 143 4.37 9.78 -19.44
CA GLN A 143 5.51 9.53 -18.55
C GLN A 143 5.74 10.68 -17.57
N SER A 144 5.62 11.93 -18.01
CA SER A 144 5.83 13.10 -17.16
C SER A 144 4.69 13.41 -16.19
N ASN A 145 3.45 12.97 -16.48
CA ASN A 145 2.28 13.40 -15.71
C ASN A 145 1.66 12.30 -14.82
N HIS A 146 2.02 11.05 -15.02
CA HIS A 146 1.46 9.97 -14.21
C HIS A 146 2.24 9.78 -12.91
N GLU A 147 1.51 9.45 -11.84
CA GLU A 147 2.11 8.95 -10.61
C GLU A 147 2.61 7.52 -10.83
N CYS A 148 3.92 7.40 -11.05
CA CYS A 148 4.57 6.12 -11.27
C CYS A 148 4.62 5.33 -9.96
N GLN A 149 4.20 4.07 -10.04
CA GLN A 149 4.27 3.13 -8.90
C GLN A 149 5.55 2.30 -8.89
N LEU A 150 6.42 2.45 -9.89
CA LEU A 150 7.73 1.78 -9.90
C LEU A 150 8.66 2.61 -9.02
N ASN A 151 8.94 2.10 -7.82
CA ASN A 151 9.82 2.74 -6.83
C ASN A 151 10.99 1.85 -6.41
N PHE A 152 11.13 0.64 -6.97
CA PHE A 152 12.22 -0.27 -6.65
C PHE A 152 12.76 -0.99 -7.88
N SER A 153 14.09 -1.02 -8.02
CA SER A 153 14.81 -1.63 -9.16
C SER A 153 15.73 -2.79 -8.76
N GLY A 154 15.86 -3.09 -7.46
CA GLY A 154 16.76 -4.11 -6.93
C GLY A 154 16.23 -5.55 -7.06
N ALA A 155 16.98 -6.48 -6.46
CA ALA A 155 16.55 -7.88 -6.33
C ALA A 155 15.37 -7.98 -5.35
N SER A 156 14.42 -8.88 -5.61
CA SER A 156 13.21 -8.94 -4.78
C SER A 156 13.49 -9.34 -3.33
N GLY A 157 14.56 -10.10 -3.07
CA GLY A 157 15.03 -10.41 -1.71
C GLY A 157 15.57 -9.19 -0.95
N THR A 158 16.04 -8.16 -1.67
CA THR A 158 16.56 -6.93 -1.03
C THR A 158 15.49 -5.88 -0.75
N MET A 159 14.23 -6.15 -1.12
CA MET A 159 13.11 -5.24 -0.93
C MET A 159 12.91 -4.86 0.53
N GLU A 160 12.97 -5.84 1.44
CA GLU A 160 12.72 -5.61 2.86
C GLU A 160 13.74 -4.61 3.44
N LYS A 161 15.03 -4.88 3.24
CA LYS A 161 16.10 -3.99 3.68
C LYS A 161 15.93 -2.57 3.15
N GLU A 162 15.61 -2.41 1.87
CA GLU A 162 15.46 -1.08 1.26
C GLU A 162 14.24 -0.33 1.84
N MET A 163 13.11 -1.03 2.01
CA MET A 163 11.91 -0.49 2.62
C MET A 163 12.14 -0.08 4.08
N VAL A 164 12.81 -0.93 4.87
CA VAL A 164 13.18 -0.62 6.26
C VAL A 164 14.11 0.59 6.31
N TYR A 165 15.11 0.65 5.44
CA TYR A 165 16.02 1.79 5.35
C TYR A 165 15.29 3.10 5.01
N GLU A 166 14.37 3.07 4.04
CA GLU A 166 13.55 4.22 3.67
C GLU A 166 12.77 4.76 4.86
N VAL A 167 12.09 3.88 5.60
CA VAL A 167 11.31 4.23 6.78
C VAL A 167 12.20 4.84 7.87
N PHE A 168 13.39 4.29 8.10
CA PHE A 168 14.37 4.85 9.04
C PHE A 168 14.79 6.28 8.64
N CYS A 169 14.97 6.54 7.35
CA CYS A 169 15.36 7.87 6.86
C CYS A 169 14.23 8.90 7.01
N GLN A 170 12.97 8.46 6.91
CA GLN A 170 11.80 9.35 6.94
C GLN A 170 11.27 9.59 8.36
N SER A 171 11.58 8.72 9.33
CA SER A 171 10.98 8.74 10.68
C SER A 171 11.10 10.10 11.38
N LEU A 172 12.23 10.79 11.19
CA LEU A 172 12.49 12.08 11.83
C LEU A 172 11.57 13.17 11.27
N LEU A 173 11.38 13.21 9.94
CA LEU A 173 10.50 14.19 9.31
C LEU A 173 9.02 13.85 9.53
N LYS A 174 8.68 12.57 9.51
CA LYS A 174 7.29 12.08 9.59
C LYS A 174 6.73 12.12 11.00
N TYR A 175 7.52 11.75 11.99
CA TYR A 175 7.06 11.55 13.37
C TYR A 175 7.94 12.22 14.43
N ASN A 176 8.99 12.95 14.04
CA ASN A 176 9.94 13.56 14.97
C ASN A 176 10.59 12.52 15.92
N VAL A 177 10.83 11.29 15.45
CA VAL A 177 11.57 10.25 16.18
C VAL A 177 12.67 9.66 15.29
N ARG A 178 13.67 9.03 15.89
CA ARG A 178 14.71 8.30 15.19
C ARG A 178 14.61 6.82 15.55
N TYR A 179 14.57 5.96 14.55
CA TYR A 179 14.76 4.53 14.76
C TYR A 179 16.27 4.26 14.83
N VAL A 180 16.74 3.75 15.98
CA VAL A 180 18.20 3.61 16.25
C VAL A 180 18.66 2.16 16.26
N SER A 181 17.75 1.23 16.52
CA SER A 181 18.02 -0.20 16.59
C SER A 181 16.91 -0.98 15.88
N TYR A 182 17.30 -2.00 15.12
CA TYR A 182 16.41 -2.86 14.36
C TYR A 182 16.54 -4.31 14.84
N ILE A 183 15.40 -4.96 15.08
CA ILE A 183 15.29 -6.39 15.38
C ILE A 183 14.57 -7.05 14.20
N GLY A 184 15.29 -7.87 13.45
CA GLY A 184 14.75 -8.63 12.31
C GLY A 184 14.83 -10.13 12.55
N ASP A 185 14.19 -10.90 11.68
CA ASP A 185 14.19 -12.37 11.71
C ASP A 185 15.49 -13.00 11.16
N GLY A 186 16.28 -12.24 10.41
CA GLY A 186 17.59 -12.63 9.90
C GLY A 186 17.59 -13.19 8.47
N ASP A 187 16.46 -13.11 7.76
CA ASP A 187 16.32 -13.62 6.38
C ASP A 187 16.59 -12.55 5.29
N ALA A 188 16.89 -11.32 5.71
CA ALA A 188 17.11 -10.13 4.86
C ALA A 188 18.58 -9.81 4.51
#